data_AF-A0A7C1HMZ8-F1
#
_entry.id   AF-A0A7C1HMZ8-F1
#
_cell.length_a   1.000
_cell.length_b   1.000
_cell.length_c   1.000
_cell.angle_alpha   90.00
_cell.angle_beta   90.00
_cell.angle_gamma   90.00
#
_symmetry.space_group_name_H-M   'P 1'
#
loop_
_entity.id
_entity.type
_entity.pdbx_description
1 polymer ?
#
loop_
_entity_poly.entity_id
_entity_poly.type
_entity_poly.pdbx_seq_one_letter_code
_entity_poly.pdbx_strand_id
1 'polypeptide(L)' 'IFLSSSGIVAFNSDIIVTGSSAKEIWEHIKTDDAAHAFYIGRELEKAETAMKLGKRYVQDQPLDWGYISRP' A
#
# COMPACT_ATOMS: atom_id res chain seq x y z
N ILE A 1 -1.71 -4.88 2.45
CA ILE A 1 -1.98 -3.71 1.56
C ILE A 1 -1.92 -4.18 0.10
N PHE A 2 -2.87 -3.76 -0.75
CA PHE A 2 -2.84 -4.03 -2.20
C PHE A 2 -3.65 -3.00 -2.99
N LEU A 3 -3.56 -3.00 -4.32
CA LEU A 3 -4.40 -2.17 -5.19
C LEU A 3 -5.60 -2.93 -5.76
N SER A 4 -6.77 -2.30 -5.64
CA SER A 4 -8.03 -2.72 -6.25
C SER A 4 -8.47 -1.73 -7.32
N SER A 5 -9.58 -2.01 -8.01
CA SER A 5 -10.21 -1.04 -8.93
C SER A 5 -10.73 0.23 -8.22
N SER A 6 -10.98 0.14 -6.91
CA SER A 6 -11.46 1.24 -6.07
C SER A 6 -10.35 2.02 -5.35
N GLY A 7 -9.08 1.62 -5.47
CA GLY A 7 -7.94 2.29 -4.84
C GLY A 7 -7.08 1.37 -3.97
N ILE A 8 -6.37 1.97 -3.01
CA ILE A 8 -5.51 1.29 -2.05
C ILE A 8 -6.39 0.59 -1.02
N VAL A 9 -6.17 -0.71 -0.83
CA VAL A 9 -6.85 -1.51 0.19
C VAL A 9 -5.84 -1.91 1.26
N ALA A 10 -6.09 -1.54 2.51
CA ALA A 10 -5.36 -2.02 3.67
C ALA A 10 -6.30 -2.79 4.60
N PHE A 11 -5.83 -3.92 5.10
CA PHE A 11 -6.59 -4.74 6.02
C PHE A 11 -5.67 -5.50 6.98
N ASN A 12 -6.19 -5.80 8.16
CA ASN A 12 -5.60 -6.67 9.17
C ASN A 12 -6.72 -7.46 9.88
N SER A 13 -6.47 -7.99 11.09
CA SER A 13 -7.49 -8.69 11.88
C SER A 13 -8.65 -7.82 12.34
N ASP A 14 -8.48 -6.49 12.34
CA ASP A 14 -9.37 -5.56 13.03
C ASP A 14 -10.12 -4.64 12.07
N ILE A 15 -9.49 -4.28 10.95
CA ILE A 15 -10.01 -3.30 10.00
C ILE A 15 -9.81 -3.73 8.54
N ILE A 16 -10.71 -3.24 7.68
CA ILE A 16 -10.56 -3.21 6.22
C ILE A 16 -10.91 -1.79 5.79
N VAL A 17 -9.95 -1.10 5.17
CA VAL A 17 -10.12 0.28 4.69
C VAL A 17 -9.69 0.36 3.24
N THR A 18 -10.44 1.12 2.45
CA THR A 18 -10.12 1.45 1.06
C THR A 18 -10.06 2.97 0.91
N GLY A 19 -9.05 3.48 0.21
CA GLY A 19 -8.78 4.91 0.09
C GLY A 19 -8.00 5.25 -1.17
N SER A 20 -7.99 6.53 -1.52
CA SER A 20 -7.35 7.07 -2.72
C SER A 20 -5.97 7.67 -2.47
N SER A 21 -5.49 7.66 -1.22
CA SER A 21 -4.16 8.12 -0.83
C SER A 21 -3.63 7.34 0.38
N ALA A 22 -2.30 7.29 0.56
CA ALA A 22 -1.67 6.72 1.74
C ALA A 22 -2.15 7.41 3.02
N LYS A 23 -2.36 8.72 2.97
CA LYS A 23 -2.86 9.53 4.09
C LYS A 23 -4.26 9.08 4.55
N GLU A 24 -5.21 8.92 3.65
CA GLU A 24 -6.56 8.45 3.98
C GLU A 24 -6.54 7.09 4.69
N ILE A 25 -5.68 6.18 4.21
CA ILE A 25 -5.52 4.87 4.84
C ILE A 25 -4.88 5.01 6.23
N TRP A 26 -3.84 5.83 6.35
CA TRP A 26 -3.09 6.04 7.58
C TRP A 26 -3.97 6.53 8.73
N GLU A 27 -4.95 7.40 8.45
CA GLU A 27 -5.92 7.91 9.44
C GLU A 27 -6.73 6.81 10.14
N HIS A 28 -6.80 5.61 9.56
CA HIS A 28 -7.53 4.46 10.10
C HIS A 28 -6.65 3.43 10.80
N ILE A 29 -5.33 3.49 10.62
CA ILE A 29 -4.40 2.51 11.16
C ILE A 29 -4.05 2.87 12.62
N LYS A 30 -4.12 1.86 13.48
CA LYS A 30 -3.68 1.93 14.88
C LYS A 30 -2.45 1.04 15.05
N THR A 31 -1.37 1.59 15.59
CA THR A 31 -0.12 0.89 15.86
C THR A 31 0.59 1.54 17.04
N ASP A 32 1.15 0.73 17.93
CA ASP A 32 1.73 1.21 19.19
C ASP A 32 3.28 1.25 19.16
N ASP A 33 3.91 0.70 18.11
CA ASP A 33 5.35 0.76 17.91
C ASP A 33 5.77 1.48 16.62
N ALA A 34 6.91 2.17 16.70
CA ALA A 34 7.42 3.01 15.63
C ALA A 34 7.94 2.23 14.41
N ALA A 35 8.43 1.00 14.61
CA ALA A 35 8.98 0.19 13.52
C ALA A 35 7.84 -0.31 12.61
N HIS A 36 6.75 -0.78 13.22
CA HIS A 36 5.55 -1.20 12.51
C HIS A 36 4.86 -0.03 11.82
N ALA A 37 4.76 1.11 12.49
CA ALA A 37 4.28 2.37 11.90
C ALA A 37 5.07 2.75 10.64
N PHE A 38 6.41 2.73 10.72
CA PHE A 38 7.27 3.04 9.59
C PHE A 38 7.11 2.05 8.43
N TYR A 39 7.06 0.75 8.74
CA TYR A 39 6.87 -0.29 7.74
C TYR A 39 5.55 -0.12 6.98
N ILE A 40 4.44 0.11 7.71
CA ILE A 40 3.14 0.38 7.10
C ILE A 40 3.21 1.63 6.22
N GLY A 41 3.78 2.72 6.73
CA GLY A 41 3.92 3.96 5.95
C GLY A 41 4.66 3.75 4.64
N ARG A 42 5.76 3.00 4.66
CA ARG A 42 6.53 2.64 3.46
C ARG A 42 5.68 1.84 2.45
N GLU A 43 4.93 0.85 2.91
CA GLU A 43 4.09 0.05 2.01
C GLU A 43 2.89 0.84 1.47
N LEU A 44 2.32 1.77 2.24
CA LEU A 44 1.28 2.69 1.75
C LEU A 44 1.80 3.65 0.67
N GLU A 45 2.97 4.25 0.87
CA GLU A 45 3.62 5.10 -0.14
C GLU A 45 3.94 4.34 -1.42
N LYS A 46 4.40 3.08 -1.30
CA LYS A 46 4.58 2.19 -2.47
C LYS A 46 3.26 1.91 -3.18
N ALA A 47 2.17 1.67 -2.44
CA ALA A 47 0.84 1.44 -3.00
C ALA A 47 0.33 2.69 -3.75
N GLU A 48 0.44 3.87 -3.15
CA GLU A 48 0.02 5.12 -3.77
C GLU A 48 0.87 5.44 -5.02
N THR A 49 2.18 5.21 -4.94
CA THR A 49 3.07 5.33 -6.10
C THR A 49 2.64 4.40 -7.23
N ALA A 50 2.37 3.12 -6.93
CA ALA A 50 1.90 2.16 -7.92
C ALA A 50 0.58 2.59 -8.55
N MET A 51 -0.35 3.11 -7.76
CA MET A 51 -1.66 3.58 -8.22
C MET A 51 -1.52 4.76 -9.17
N LYS A 52 -0.70 5.77 -8.81
CA LYS A 52 -0.40 6.93 -9.66
C LYS A 52 0.27 6.53 -10.99
N LEU A 53 1.06 5.46 -10.97
CA LEU A 53 1.71 4.91 -12.16
C LEU A 53 0.83 3.94 -12.97
N GLY A 54 -0.41 3.67 -12.53
CA GLY A 54 -1.28 2.67 -13.18
C GLY A 54 -0.75 1.24 -13.09
N LYS A 55 0.06 0.93 -12.08
CA LYS A 55 0.69 -0.37 -11.85
C LYS A 55 -0.10 -1.21 -10.85
N ARG A 56 0.14 -2.53 -10.89
CA ARG A 56 -0.35 -3.44 -9.85
C ARG A 56 0.60 -3.42 -8.66
N TYR A 57 0.06 -3.60 -7.47
CA TYR A 57 0.84 -3.72 -6.24
C TYR A 57 0.15 -4.61 -5.22
N VAL A 58 0.96 -5.40 -4.53
CA VAL A 58 0.63 -6.22 -3.36
C VAL A 58 1.79 -6.03 -2.37
N GLN A 59 1.48 -5.93 -1.09
CA GLN A 59 2.47 -5.80 -0.01
C GLN A 59 3.59 -6.83 -0.11
N ASP A 60 4.80 -6.41 0.25
CA ASP A 60 6.05 -7.19 0.18
C ASP A 60 6.46 -7.65 -1.22
N GLN A 61 5.72 -7.26 -2.27
CA GLN A 61 6.15 -7.46 -3.65
C GLN A 61 6.86 -6.20 -4.18
N PRO A 62 7.89 -6.38 -5.02
CA PRO A 62 8.44 -5.28 -5.80
C PRO A 62 7.41 -4.75 -6.80
N LEU A 63 7.55 -3.49 -7.21
CA LEU A 63 6.75 -2.96 -8.32
C LEU A 63 7.19 -3.62 -9.63
N ASP A 64 6.21 -3.97 -10.46
CA ASP A 64 6.48 -4.45 -11.81
C ASP A 64 6.78 -3.25 -12.74
N TRP A 65 8.04 -3.16 -13.15
CA TRP A 65 8.58 -2.17 -14.07
C TRP A 65 8.62 -2.66 -15.53
N GLY A 66 7.97 -3.77 -15.84
CA GLY A 66 7.99 -4.35 -17.19
C GLY A 66 9.38 -4.87 -17.55
N TYR A 67 10.02 -4.26 -18.54
CA TYR A 67 11.32 -4.73 -19.06
C TYR A 67 12.47 -4.67 -18.04
N ILE A 68 12.38 -3.84 -17.00
CA ILE A 68 13.40 -3.76 -15.95
C ILE A 68 13.23 -4.90 -14.93
N SER A 69 11.99 -5.34 -14.67
CA SER A 69 11.65 -6.40 -13.71
C SER A 69 11.52 -7.79 -14.33
N ARG A 70 11.48 -7.90 -15.66
CA ARG A 70 11.52 -9.17 -16.39
C ARG A 70 12.98 -9.58 -16.62
N PRO A 71 13.32 -10.87 -16.45
CA PRO A 71 14.66 -11.39 -16.74
C PRO A 71 15.03 -11.29 -18.23
#